data_AF-A0A8T4I7J9-F1
#
_entry.id   AF-A0A8T4I7J9-F1
#
_cell.length_a   1.000
_cell.length_b   1.000
_cell.length_c   1.000
_cell.angle_alpha   90.00
_cell.angle_beta   90.00
_cell.angle_gamma   90.00
#
_symmetry.space_group_name_H-M   'P 1'
#
loop_
_entity.id
_entity.type
_entity.pdbx_description
1 polymer ?
#
loop_
_entity_poly.entity_id
_entity_poly.type
_entity_poly.pdbx_seq_one_letter_code
_entity_poly.pdbx_strand_id
1 'polypeptide(L)' 'EQRLELEAFRWADGADAEDLREVAEANVLFDESSLAHLDALTYGREYIAVGSGDCGTDDCPPLITAESPL' A
#
# COMPACT_ATOMS: atom_id res chain seq x y z
N GLU A 1 21.89 -1.58 -7.76
CA GLU A 1 20.54 -1.43 -8.34
C GLU A 1 19.99 -0.09 -7.88
N GLN A 2 19.41 0.71 -8.78
CA GLN A 2 18.70 1.93 -8.37
C GLN A 2 17.21 1.59 -8.31
N ARG A 3 16.63 1.55 -7.11
CA ARG A 3 15.17 1.53 -6.94
C ARG A 3 14.66 2.87 -7.46
N LEU A 4 13.59 2.85 -8.25
CA LEU A 4 12.86 4.07 -8.58
C LEU A 4 12.36 4.68 -7.27
N GLU A 5 12.68 5.94 -7.03
CA GLU A 5 12.18 6.69 -5.89
C GLU A 5 10.84 7.32 -6.28
N LEU A 6 9.83 7.15 -5.42
CA LEU A 6 8.51 7.70 -5.68
C LEU A 6 8.50 9.17 -5.27
N GLU A 7 8.37 10.08 -6.25
CA GLU A 7 8.46 11.52 -5.98
C GLU A 7 7.18 12.12 -5.37
N ALA A 8 6.00 11.67 -5.82
CA ALA A 8 4.71 12.13 -5.31
C ALA A 8 3.56 11.21 -5.76
N PHE A 9 2.47 11.20 -4.99
CA PHE A 9 1.19 10.67 -5.46
C PHE A 9 0.38 11.79 -6.14
N ARG A 10 -0.29 11.45 -7.23
CA ARG A 10 -1.17 12.35 -7.98
C ARG A 10 -2.44 11.63 -8.38
N TRP A 11 -3.57 12.33 -8.28
CA TRP A 11 -4.81 11.87 -8.88
C TRP A 11 -4.71 11.93 -10.41
N ALA A 12 -5.59 11.19 -11.10
CA ALA A 12 -5.58 11.13 -12.56
C ALA A 12 -5.84 12.49 -13.24
N ASP A 13 -6.50 13.42 -12.54
CA ASP A 13 -6.71 14.80 -12.97
C ASP A 13 -5.52 15.74 -12.64
N GLY A 14 -4.45 15.21 -12.04
CA GLY A 14 -3.26 15.95 -11.63
C GLY A 14 -3.36 16.63 -10.27
N ALA A 15 -4.49 16.50 -9.57
CA ALA A 15 -4.63 17.01 -8.22
C ALA A 15 -3.65 16.32 -7.25
N ASP A 16 -3.29 17.04 -6.20
CA ASP A 16 -2.43 16.53 -5.13
C ASP A 16 -3.11 15.39 -4.37
N ALA A 17 -2.36 14.33 -4.09
CA ALA A 17 -2.83 13.13 -3.42
C ALA A 17 -1.88 12.73 -2.28
N GLU A 18 -1.25 13.71 -1.63
CA GLU A 18 -0.27 13.45 -0.58
C GLU A 18 -0.83 12.68 0.62
N ASP A 19 -2.14 12.76 0.87
CA ASP A 19 -2.81 11.94 1.89
C ASP A 19 -2.65 10.43 1.62
N LEU A 20 -2.49 10.00 0.35
CA LEU A 20 -2.18 8.62 0.02
C LEU A 20 -0.78 8.19 0.47
N ARG A 21 0.16 9.14 0.57
CA ARG A 21 1.50 8.86 1.08
C ARG A 21 1.44 8.49 2.56
N GLU A 22 0.62 9.19 3.34
CA GLU A 22 0.39 8.83 4.76
C GLU A 22 -0.16 7.41 4.89
N VAL A 23 -1.14 7.04 4.06
CA VAL A 23 -1.68 5.66 4.04
C VAL A 23 -0.61 4.64 3.67
N ALA A 24 0.23 4.94 2.67
CA ALA A 24 1.28 4.03 2.21
C ALA A 24 2.39 3.84 3.24
N GLU A 25 2.82 4.92 3.90
CA GLU A 25 3.81 4.89 4.98
C GLU A 25 3.28 4.12 6.19
N ALA A 26 2.04 4.38 6.61
CA ALA A 26 1.40 3.72 7.75
C ALA A 26 1.27 2.20 7.58
N ASN A 27 1.13 1.72 6.33
CA ASN A 27 1.01 0.30 5.99
C ASN A 27 2.30 -0.30 5.41
N VAL A 28 3.42 0.42 5.46
CA VAL A 28 4.73 -0.07 4.95
C VAL A 28 4.69 -0.52 3.48
N LEU A 29 3.79 0.07 2.67
CA LEU A 29 3.48 -0.42 1.33
C LEU A 29 4.65 -0.29 0.34
N PHE A 30 5.65 0.56 0.62
CA PHE A 30 6.84 0.67 -0.23
C PHE A 30 7.71 -0.59 -0.21
N ASP A 31 7.63 -1.38 0.86
CA ASP A 31 8.33 -2.65 0.97
C ASP A 31 7.36 -3.83 0.77
N GLU A 32 6.19 -3.80 1.42
CA GLU A 32 5.18 -4.87 1.31
C GLU A 32 4.66 -5.07 -0.13
N SER A 33 4.53 -3.99 -0.93
CA SER A 33 4.09 -4.13 -2.33
C SER A 33 5.06 -4.94 -3.18
N SER A 34 6.36 -4.93 -2.85
CA SER A 34 7.35 -5.74 -3.57
C SER A 34 7.19 -7.23 -3.28
N LEU A 35 6.87 -7.57 -2.03
CA LEU A 35 6.59 -8.95 -1.61
C LEU A 35 5.26 -9.44 -2.19
N ALA A 36 4.19 -8.64 -2.07
CA ALA A 36 2.89 -8.93 -2.66
C ALA A 36 2.99 -9.15 -4.18
N HIS A 37 3.80 -8.36 -4.88
CA HIS A 37 4.03 -8.56 -6.31
C HIS A 37 4.77 -9.87 -6.61
N LEU A 38 5.78 -10.22 -5.80
CA LEU A 38 6.50 -11.49 -5.93
C LEU A 38 5.58 -12.69 -5.70
N ASP A 39 4.71 -12.63 -4.70
CA ASP A 39 3.74 -13.68 -4.40
C ASP A 39 2.72 -13.81 -5.53
N ALA A 40 2.20 -12.70 -6.05
CA ALA A 40 1.32 -12.71 -7.22
C ALA A 40 1.98 -13.36 -8.45
N LEU A 41 3.27 -13.10 -8.69
CA LEU A 41 4.02 -13.72 -9.78
C LEU A 41 4.28 -15.22 -9.52
N THR A 42 4.53 -15.60 -8.27
CA THR A 42 4.89 -16.97 -7.89
C THR A 42 3.67 -17.89 -7.86
N TYR A 43 2.57 -17.43 -7.26
CA TYR A 43 1.36 -18.21 -7.02
C TYR A 43 0.24 -17.91 -8.01
N GLY A 44 0.44 -16.95 -8.92
CA GLY A 44 -0.54 -16.50 -9.91
C GLY A 44 -1.69 -15.66 -9.30
N ARG A 45 -1.62 -15.36 -8.00
CA ARG A 45 -2.59 -14.57 -7.25
C ARG A 45 -1.96 -14.07 -5.95
N GLU A 46 -2.48 -12.95 -5.47
CA GLU A 46 -2.21 -12.38 -4.16
C GLU A 46 -3.51 -11.71 -3.70
N TYR A 47 -3.74 -11.63 -2.39
CA TYR A 47 -4.93 -10.99 -1.84
C TYR A 47 -4.54 -9.75 -1.03
N ILE A 48 -5.32 -8.68 -1.19
CA ILE A 48 -5.20 -7.49 -0.34
C ILE A 48 -6.44 -7.43 0.54
N ALA A 49 -6.23 -7.39 1.86
CA ALA A 49 -7.28 -7.10 2.81
C ALA A 49 -7.21 -5.63 3.21
N VAL A 50 -8.38 -4.97 3.27
CA VAL A 50 -8.51 -3.58 3.71
C VAL A 50 -9.53 -3.53 4.84
N GLY A 51 -9.09 -3.04 6.00
CA GLY A 51 -9.92 -2.86 7.19
C GLY A 51 -9.87 -1.43 7.70
N SER A 52 -10.74 -1.15 8.68
CA SER A 52 -10.62 0.07 9.49
C SER A 52 -9.31 0.04 10.29
N GLY A 53 -8.64 1.18 10.39
CA GLY A 53 -7.50 1.33 11.30
C GLY A 53 -7.90 1.15 12.76
N ASP A 54 -6.95 0.73 13.60
CA ASP A 54 -7.17 0.44 15.03
C ASP A 54 -6.45 1.45 15.95
N CYS A 55 -6.44 2.73 15.57
CA CYS A 55 -5.83 3.80 16.39
C CYS A 55 -6.84 4.60 17.21
N GLY A 56 -8.12 4.20 17.22
CA GLY A 56 -9.14 4.74 18.12
C GLY A 56 -9.63 6.15 17.78
N THR A 57 -9.32 6.66 16.59
CA THR A 57 -9.76 7.97 16.07
C THR A 57 -10.38 7.81 14.68
N ASP A 58 -11.19 8.80 14.27
CA ASP A 58 -11.77 8.81 12.92
C ASP A 58 -10.73 9.11 11.83
N ASP A 59 -9.62 9.75 12.20
CA ASP A 59 -8.49 10.07 11.31
C ASP A 59 -7.50 8.90 11.19
N CYS A 60 -7.94 7.67 11.47
CA CYS A 60 -7.06 6.51 11.40
C CYS A 60 -6.85 6.05 9.96
N PRO A 61 -5.60 5.92 9.48
CA PRO A 61 -5.34 5.29 8.19
C PRO A 61 -5.95 3.87 8.16
N PRO A 62 -6.48 3.42 7.01
CA PRO A 62 -6.97 2.06 6.89
C PRO A 62 -5.82 1.07 7.12
N LEU A 63 -6.14 -0.10 7.68
CA LEU A 63 -5.19 -1.20 7.78
C LEU A 63 -5.24 -1.99 6.46
N ILE A 64 -4.11 -2.07 5.78
CA ILE A 64 -3.94 -2.74 4.50
C ILE A 64 -2.88 -3.82 4.68
N THR A 65 -3.24 -5.07 4.37
CA THR A 65 -2.31 -6.20 4.45
C THR A 65 -2.30 -6.99 3.14
N ALA A 66 -1.11 -7.48 2.80
CA ALA A 66 -0.91 -8.47 1.75
C ALA A 66 -1.06 -9.87 2.37
N GLU A 67 -1.98 -10.66 1.83
CA GLU A 67 -2.34 -11.97 2.34
C GLU A 67 -1.96 -13.02 1.29
N SER A 68 -0.83 -13.67 1.56
CA SER A 68 -0.31 -14.74 0.71
C SER A 68 -1.33 -15.87 0.59
N PRO A 69 -1.45 -16.52 -0.58
CA PRO A 69 -2.39 -17.62 -0.79
C PRO A 69 -2.02 -18.95 -0.07
N LEU A 70 -0.99 -18.97 0.79
CA LEU A 70 -0.49 -20.15 1.52
C LEU A 70 -0.56 -20.00 3.03
#